data_AF-A0A2V4EFD8-F1
#
_entry.id   AF-A0A2V4EFD8-F1
#
_cell.length_a   1.000
_cell.length_b   1.000
_cell.length_c   1.000
_cell.angle_alpha   90.00
_cell.angle_beta   90.00
_cell.angle_gamma   90.00
#
_symmetry.space_group_name_H-M   'P 1'
#
loop_
_entity.id
_entity.type
_entity.pdbx_description
1 polymer ?
#
loop_
_entity_poly.entity_id
_entity_poly.type
_entity_poly.pdbx_seq_one_letter_code
_entity_poly.pdbx_strand_id
1 'polypeptide(L)'
;MKKKFLMGLMLGLLILTFGTANSKKTEAAAWGAKEVFTTPKATRGTWYYKEGHKIKKWRITAHTSDGRKLYKVLPEKEYDRWWNKLMHLSTKKSIKATNHLDNTQWQAYTFKFHGITSFNTNGWLAGAGDGVYCVPVNKYRYGKKVKALRFGGGAGNWVMFYAYKSRSLAM
;
A
#
# COMPACT_ATOMS: atom_id res chain seq x y z
N MET A 1 2.53 -44.10 -48.42
CA MET A 1 1.08 -43.87 -48.63
C MET A 1 0.28 -44.91 -47.86
N LYS A 2 -0.68 -44.45 -47.04
CA LYS A 2 -1.85 -45.19 -46.50
C LYS A 2 -1.53 -46.28 -45.45
N LYS A 3 -2.28 -46.50 -44.37
CA LYS A 3 -3.24 -45.76 -43.53
C LYS A 3 -3.60 -46.77 -42.42
N LYS A 4 -3.85 -46.30 -41.19
CA LYS A 4 -4.63 -46.93 -40.10
C LYS A 4 -3.88 -47.82 -39.10
N PHE A 5 -3.70 -47.26 -37.90
CA PHE A 5 -3.72 -47.90 -36.58
C PHE A 5 -4.05 -46.76 -35.60
N LEU A 6 -4.90 -46.84 -34.60
CA LEU A 6 -5.98 -47.74 -34.22
C LEU A 6 -6.78 -46.90 -33.20
N MET A 7 -8.11 -46.99 -33.22
CA MET A 7 -8.96 -46.41 -32.16
C MET A 7 -8.71 -47.18 -30.86
N GLY A 8 -8.52 -46.47 -29.75
CA GLY A 8 -8.40 -47.07 -28.42
C GLY A 8 -8.60 -46.04 -27.30
N LEU A 9 -9.71 -46.19 -26.58
CA LEU A 9 -10.23 -45.38 -25.48
C LEU A 9 -9.17 -44.78 -24.53
N MET A 10 -9.34 -43.48 -24.21
CA MET A 10 -9.23 -43.05 -22.82
C MET A 10 -10.35 -42.06 -22.49
N LEU A 11 -11.26 -42.55 -21.63
CA LEU A 11 -12.20 -41.72 -20.87
C LEU A 11 -11.39 -40.74 -20.01
N GLY A 12 -11.51 -39.46 -20.31
CA GLY A 12 -11.21 -38.39 -19.38
C GLY A 12 -12.49 -37.61 -19.11
N LEU A 13 -13.19 -37.95 -18.01
CA LEU A 13 -14.24 -37.10 -17.47
C LEU A 13 -13.63 -35.75 -17.10
N LEU A 14 -13.73 -34.77 -17.99
CA LEU A 14 -13.52 -33.36 -17.65
C LEU A 14 -14.76 -32.88 -16.88
N ILE A 15 -14.71 -33.00 -15.56
CA ILE A 15 -15.60 -32.24 -14.69
C ILE A 15 -15.10 -30.79 -14.75
N LEU A 16 -15.67 -30.02 -15.68
CA LEU A 16 -15.59 -28.56 -15.68
C LEU A 16 -16.46 -28.06 -14.50
N THR A 17 -15.88 -28.01 -13.31
CA THR A 17 -16.40 -27.12 -12.28
C THR A 17 -16.13 -25.69 -12.75
N PHE A 18 -17.15 -25.09 -13.38
CA PHE A 18 -17.28 -23.65 -13.45
C PHE A 18 -17.40 -23.14 -12.01
N GLY A 19 -16.25 -22.94 -11.36
CA GLY A 19 -16.16 -22.10 -10.19
C GLY A 19 -16.60 -20.72 -10.63
N THR A 20 -17.85 -20.37 -10.32
CA THR A 20 -18.29 -18.98 -10.31
C THR A 20 -17.33 -18.26 -9.38
N ALA A 21 -16.30 -17.63 -9.97
CA ALA A 21 -15.48 -16.66 -9.30
C ALA A 21 -16.43 -15.51 -8.96
N ASN A 22 -17.05 -15.65 -7.80
CA ASN A 22 -17.85 -14.62 -7.17
C ASN A 22 -16.81 -13.55 -6.83
N SER A 23 -16.58 -12.66 -7.79
CA SER A 23 -15.70 -11.52 -7.65
C SER A 23 -16.35 -10.66 -6.58
N LYS A 24 -16.00 -10.90 -5.31
CA LYS A 24 -16.28 -9.98 -4.22
C LYS A 24 -15.74 -8.64 -4.70
N LYS A 25 -16.64 -7.73 -5.08
CA LYS A 25 -16.31 -6.32 -5.31
C LYS A 25 -15.49 -5.91 -4.09
N THR A 26 -14.21 -5.71 -4.30
CA THR A 26 -13.27 -5.34 -3.25
C THR A 26 -13.80 -4.08 -2.56
N GLU A 27 -13.83 -4.07 -1.22
CA GLU A 27 -14.40 -2.98 -0.39
C GLU A 27 -13.90 -1.57 -0.75
N ALA A 28 -12.72 -1.48 -1.39
CA ALA A 28 -12.21 -0.30 -2.06
C ALA A 28 -13.26 0.44 -2.92
N ALA A 29 -14.08 -0.29 -3.67
CA ALA A 29 -15.10 0.28 -4.54
C ALA A 29 -16.22 1.00 -3.74
N ALA A 30 -16.46 0.62 -2.49
CA ALA A 30 -17.51 1.22 -1.65
C ALA A 30 -17.19 2.64 -1.16
N TRP A 31 -15.92 3.04 -1.28
CA TRP A 31 -15.40 4.35 -0.87
C TRP A 31 -14.58 5.02 -1.99
N GLY A 32 -14.85 4.64 -3.24
CA GLY A 32 -14.31 5.31 -4.41
C GLY A 32 -12.92 4.89 -4.87
N ALA A 33 -12.22 4.04 -4.11
CA ALA A 33 -10.88 3.59 -4.45
C ALA A 33 -10.91 2.69 -5.69
N LYS A 34 -10.62 3.27 -6.86
CA LYS A 34 -10.61 2.58 -8.16
C LYS A 34 -9.19 2.28 -8.65
N GLU A 35 -8.28 3.24 -8.50
CA GLU A 35 -6.93 3.15 -9.04
C GLU A 35 -5.91 2.79 -7.96
N VAL A 36 -5.27 1.63 -8.13
CA VAL A 36 -4.21 1.19 -7.24
C VAL A 36 -2.94 2.01 -7.48
N PHE A 37 -2.32 2.48 -6.41
CA PHE A 37 -1.03 3.16 -6.48
C PHE A 37 0.12 2.15 -6.52
N THR A 38 1.16 2.48 -7.28
CA THR A 38 2.38 1.66 -7.36
C THR A 38 3.56 2.41 -6.74
N THR A 39 4.12 1.88 -5.65
CA THR A 39 5.24 2.49 -4.93
C THR A 39 6.53 2.49 -5.78
N PRO A 40 7.41 3.49 -5.63
CA PRO A 40 8.74 3.47 -6.25
C PRO A 40 9.53 2.22 -5.84
N LYS A 41 10.23 1.56 -6.79
CA LYS A 41 10.98 0.31 -6.50
C LYS A 41 11.98 0.48 -5.35
N ALA A 42 12.64 1.63 -5.25
CA ALA A 42 13.66 1.91 -4.24
C ALA A 42 13.12 1.98 -2.79
N THR A 43 11.82 2.20 -2.60
CA THR A 43 11.21 2.27 -1.26
C THR A 43 10.70 0.91 -0.78
N ARG A 44 10.61 -0.10 -1.65
CA ARG A 44 10.04 -1.41 -1.34
C ARG A 44 10.93 -2.25 -0.43
N GLY A 45 10.29 -3.16 0.29
CA GLY A 45 10.88 -4.16 1.19
C GLY A 45 10.48 -3.96 2.64
N THR A 46 11.07 -4.78 3.51
CA THR A 46 10.93 -4.64 4.97
C THR A 46 11.98 -3.67 5.49
N TRP A 47 11.54 -2.74 6.33
CA TRP A 47 12.37 -1.72 6.96
C TRP A 47 12.21 -1.79 8.47
N TYR A 48 13.31 -1.73 9.20
CA TYR A 48 13.35 -1.79 10.65
C TYR A 48 13.75 -0.43 11.21
N TYR A 49 13.05 0.02 12.24
CA TYR A 49 13.31 1.29 12.90
C TYR A 49 13.15 1.15 14.41
N LYS A 50 13.82 2.02 15.15
CA LYS A 50 13.75 2.07 16.60
C LYS A 50 12.70 3.07 17.03
N GLU A 51 11.83 2.66 17.93
CA GLU A 51 10.88 3.52 18.62
C GLU A 51 10.99 3.23 20.12
N GLY A 52 11.53 4.20 20.87
CA GLY A 52 11.99 3.97 22.24
C GLY A 52 12.98 2.81 22.32
N HIS A 53 12.67 1.80 23.13
CA HIS A 53 13.51 0.62 23.32
C HIS A 53 13.16 -0.54 22.38
N LYS A 54 12.20 -0.37 21.46
CA LYS A 54 11.71 -1.46 20.61
C LYS A 54 12.11 -1.26 19.15
N ILE A 55 12.52 -2.35 18.50
CA ILE A 55 12.71 -2.38 17.06
C ILE A 55 11.41 -2.80 16.40
N LYS A 56 10.79 -1.87 15.69
CA LYS A 56 9.59 -2.07 14.87
C LYS A 56 9.96 -2.39 13.42
N LYS A 57 8.99 -2.87 12.66
CA LYS A 57 9.12 -3.16 11.22
C LYS A 57 8.03 -2.44 10.45
N TRP A 58 8.35 -1.99 9.24
CA TRP A 58 7.44 -1.40 8.28
C TRP A 58 7.67 -2.04 6.91
N ARG A 59 6.65 -2.68 6.34
CA ARG A 59 6.79 -3.40 5.05
C ARG A 59 6.12 -2.64 3.92
N ILE A 60 6.88 -2.31 2.89
CA ILE A 60 6.37 -1.65 1.68
C ILE A 60 6.44 -2.63 0.51
N THR A 61 5.32 -2.87 -0.16
CA THR A 61 5.25 -3.67 -1.39
C THR A 61 4.96 -2.77 -2.59
N ALA A 62 4.71 -3.36 -3.77
CA ALA A 62 4.28 -2.58 -4.92
C ALA A 62 3.00 -1.78 -4.65
N HIS A 63 2.05 -2.33 -3.89
CA HIS A 63 0.71 -1.77 -3.73
C HIS A 63 0.25 -1.63 -2.28
N THR A 64 1.15 -1.86 -1.31
CA THR A 64 0.84 -1.76 0.12
C THR A 64 1.93 -1.06 0.91
N SER A 65 1.53 -0.39 1.99
CA SER A 65 2.41 0.17 3.02
C SER A 65 1.93 -0.30 4.38
N ASP A 66 2.75 -1.11 5.04
CA ASP A 66 2.46 -1.73 6.34
C ASP A 66 1.09 -2.42 6.38
N GLY A 67 0.83 -3.27 5.38
CA GLY A 67 -0.41 -4.03 5.25
C GLY A 67 -1.57 -3.26 4.59
N ARG A 68 -1.54 -1.93 4.58
CA ARG A 68 -2.60 -1.09 4.00
C ARG A 68 -2.45 -0.99 2.49
N LYS A 69 -3.54 -1.19 1.75
CA LYS A 69 -3.54 -1.06 0.29
C LYS A 69 -3.49 0.40 -0.12
N LEU A 70 -2.66 0.72 -1.12
CA LEU A 70 -2.46 2.08 -1.58
C LEU A 70 -3.26 2.34 -2.84
N TYR A 71 -3.95 3.47 -2.86
CA TYR A 71 -4.73 3.95 -3.99
C TYR A 71 -4.29 5.35 -4.36
N LYS A 72 -4.45 5.72 -5.63
CA LYS A 72 -4.21 7.10 -6.06
C LYS A 72 -5.24 8.02 -5.41
N VAL A 73 -4.83 9.27 -5.17
CA VAL A 73 -5.72 10.33 -4.71
C VAL A 73 -6.88 10.47 -5.69
N LEU A 74 -8.09 10.59 -5.16
CA LEU A 74 -9.28 10.77 -5.99
C LEU A 74 -9.28 12.15 -6.64
N PRO A 75 -9.84 12.28 -7.86
CA PRO A 75 -10.22 13.60 -8.37
C PRO A 75 -11.16 14.31 -7.38
N GLU A 76 -11.04 15.63 -7.27
CA GLU A 76 -11.76 16.46 -6.29
C GLU A 76 -13.27 16.15 -6.22
N LYS A 77 -13.96 16.16 -7.37
CA LYS A 77 -15.40 15.83 -7.42
C LYS A 77 -15.74 14.44 -6.87
N GLU A 78 -14.86 13.46 -7.09
CA GLU A 78 -15.06 12.12 -6.52
C GLU A 78 -14.79 12.11 -5.03
N TYR A 79 -13.71 12.76 -4.59
CA TYR A 79 -13.38 12.94 -3.18
C TYR A 79 -14.55 13.56 -2.42
N ASP A 80 -15.09 14.70 -2.87
CA ASP A 80 -16.17 15.41 -2.20
C ASP A 80 -17.42 14.55 -2.03
N ARG A 81 -17.80 13.81 -3.08
CA ARG A 81 -18.93 12.88 -3.03
C ARG A 81 -18.74 11.81 -1.94
N TRP A 82 -17.55 11.21 -1.87
CA TRP A 82 -17.27 10.14 -0.90
C TRP A 82 -17.07 10.66 0.52
N TRP A 83 -16.45 11.82 0.66
CA TRP A 83 -16.33 12.55 1.92
C TRP A 83 -17.71 12.94 2.45
N ASN A 84 -18.56 13.54 1.62
CA ASN A 84 -19.94 13.87 2.01
C ASN A 84 -20.70 12.61 2.44
N LYS A 85 -20.58 11.51 1.71
CA LYS A 85 -21.18 10.23 2.12
C LYS A 85 -20.70 9.80 3.51
N LEU A 86 -19.40 9.92 3.81
CA LEU A 86 -18.84 9.57 5.12
C LEU A 86 -19.40 10.48 6.23
N MET A 87 -19.48 11.79 5.98
CA MET A 87 -19.95 12.80 6.95
C MET A 87 -21.44 12.71 7.25
N HIS A 88 -22.26 12.22 6.30
CA HIS A 88 -23.70 12.03 6.51
C HIS A 88 -24.05 10.69 7.21
N LEU A 89 -23.06 9.84 7.53
CA LEU A 89 -23.30 8.68 8.37
C LEU A 89 -23.54 9.11 9.82
N SER A 90 -24.34 8.35 10.56
CA SER A 90 -24.41 8.52 12.02
C SER A 90 -23.04 8.33 12.65
N THR A 91 -22.77 9.00 13.78
CA THR A 91 -21.46 9.00 14.45
C THR A 91 -20.86 7.59 14.62
N LYS A 92 -21.65 6.63 15.10
CA LYS A 92 -21.22 5.22 15.26
C LYS A 92 -20.80 4.58 13.93
N LYS A 93 -21.55 4.83 12.85
CA LYS A 93 -21.25 4.29 11.51
C LYS A 93 -20.03 4.99 10.91
N SER A 94 -19.91 6.30 11.08
CA SER A 94 -18.75 7.08 10.62
C SER A 94 -17.46 6.60 11.29
N ILE A 95 -17.42 6.46 12.62
CA ILE A 95 -16.25 5.92 13.35
C ILE A 95 -15.88 4.52 12.84
N LYS A 96 -16.87 3.63 12.67
CA LYS A 96 -16.61 2.28 12.14
C LYS A 96 -16.03 2.31 10.72
N ALA A 97 -16.56 3.17 9.86
CA ALA A 97 -16.08 3.34 8.50
C ALA A 97 -14.64 3.90 8.48
N THR A 98 -14.36 4.98 9.20
CA THR A 98 -13.03 5.57 9.30
C THR A 98 -12.01 4.58 9.85
N ASN A 99 -12.32 3.87 10.95
CA ASN A 99 -11.44 2.84 11.49
C ASN A 99 -11.16 1.71 10.49
N HIS A 100 -12.17 1.29 9.74
CA HIS A 100 -11.97 0.29 8.68
C HIS A 100 -11.05 0.84 7.58
N LEU A 101 -11.30 2.07 7.12
CA LEU A 101 -10.51 2.73 6.09
C LEU A 101 -9.05 2.88 6.53
N ASP A 102 -8.78 3.44 7.71
CA ASP A 102 -7.43 3.68 8.24
C ASP A 102 -6.61 2.40 8.42
N ASN A 103 -7.28 1.28 8.69
CA ASN A 103 -6.64 -0.02 8.87
C ASN A 103 -6.42 -0.78 7.55
N THR A 104 -7.15 -0.46 6.48
CA THR A 104 -7.15 -1.26 5.25
C THR A 104 -6.63 -0.51 4.02
N GLN A 105 -6.79 0.81 3.95
CA GLN A 105 -6.51 1.58 2.76
C GLN A 105 -6.01 2.99 3.02
N TRP A 106 -5.02 3.40 2.23
CA TRP A 106 -4.47 4.75 2.22
C TRP A 106 -4.45 5.32 0.81
N GLN A 107 -4.56 6.64 0.73
CA GLN A 107 -4.26 7.36 -0.50
C GLN A 107 -2.75 7.60 -0.60
N ALA A 108 -2.23 7.64 -1.81
CA ALA A 108 -0.80 7.81 -2.05
C ALA A 108 -0.54 8.57 -3.34
N TYR A 109 0.56 9.31 -3.34
CA TYR A 109 1.04 10.04 -4.51
C TYR A 109 2.58 10.05 -4.54
N THR A 110 3.14 10.12 -5.76
CA THR A 110 4.58 10.28 -5.95
C THR A 110 4.99 11.72 -5.81
N PHE A 111 6.19 11.96 -5.29
CA PHE A 111 6.83 13.26 -5.29
C PHE A 111 8.33 13.12 -5.50
N LYS A 112 9.02 14.24 -5.74
CA LYS A 112 10.48 14.29 -5.85
C LYS A 112 11.05 14.92 -4.59
N PHE A 113 11.97 14.22 -3.93
CA PHE A 113 12.74 14.76 -2.81
C PHE A 113 14.21 14.84 -3.23
N HIS A 114 14.74 16.04 -3.42
CA HIS A 114 16.10 16.26 -3.93
C HIS A 114 16.38 15.42 -5.20
N GLY A 115 15.45 15.43 -6.17
CA GLY A 115 15.55 14.66 -7.42
C GLY A 115 15.17 13.17 -7.32
N ILE A 116 15.03 12.61 -6.12
CA ILE A 116 14.73 11.19 -5.90
C ILE A 116 13.22 10.95 -5.92
N THR A 117 12.76 10.04 -6.78
CA THR A 117 11.35 9.59 -6.79
C THR A 117 11.00 8.90 -5.48
N SER A 118 10.07 9.50 -4.76
CA SER A 118 9.59 9.08 -3.46
C SER A 118 8.05 9.05 -3.46
N PHE A 119 7.43 8.67 -2.35
CA PHE A 119 5.97 8.71 -2.24
C PHE A 119 5.54 9.10 -0.83
N ASN A 120 4.37 9.73 -0.76
CA ASN A 120 3.67 10.03 0.47
C ASN A 120 2.41 9.16 0.55
N THR A 121 1.98 8.84 1.77
CA THR A 121 0.69 8.21 2.04
C THR A 121 -0.10 8.98 3.09
N ASN A 122 -1.42 9.02 2.93
CA ASN A 122 -2.38 9.64 3.84
C ASN A 122 -3.55 8.70 4.12
N GLY A 123 -4.27 8.94 5.22
CA GLY A 123 -5.56 8.30 5.48
C GLY A 123 -6.50 8.44 4.28
N TRP A 124 -7.23 7.38 3.94
CA TRP A 124 -8.17 7.43 2.81
C TRP A 124 -9.35 8.35 3.17
N LEU A 125 -9.68 9.30 2.28
CA LEU A 125 -10.65 10.36 2.54
C LEU A 125 -10.32 11.24 3.76
N ALA A 126 -9.09 11.23 4.27
CA ALA A 126 -8.72 12.09 5.40
C ALA A 126 -8.61 13.59 5.04
N GLY A 127 -8.83 13.94 3.76
CA GLY A 127 -8.63 15.29 3.25
C GLY A 127 -7.17 15.72 3.31
N ALA A 128 -6.91 16.82 4.00
CA ALA A 128 -5.58 17.29 4.34
C ALA A 128 -5.11 16.63 5.66
N GLY A 129 -3.83 16.29 5.75
CA GLY A 129 -3.29 15.68 6.96
C GLY A 129 -1.80 15.37 6.86
N ASP A 130 -1.21 15.06 8.01
CA ASP A 130 0.19 14.69 8.14
C ASP A 130 0.40 13.27 7.60
N GLY A 131 0.88 13.20 6.36
CA GLY A 131 1.17 11.93 5.71
C GLY A 131 2.51 11.33 6.10
N VAL A 132 2.70 10.08 5.69
CA VAL A 132 3.97 9.38 5.85
C VAL A 132 4.78 9.51 4.56
N TYR A 133 5.83 10.32 4.60
CA TYR A 133 6.75 10.49 3.49
C TYR A 133 7.82 9.41 3.53
N CYS A 134 7.93 8.62 2.47
CA CYS A 134 8.91 7.55 2.34
C CYS A 134 9.95 7.90 1.29
N VAL A 135 11.15 8.30 1.73
CA VAL A 135 12.23 8.77 0.86
C VAL A 135 13.44 7.85 0.96
N PRO A 136 13.89 7.19 -0.13
CA PRO A 136 15.07 6.37 -0.09
C PRO A 136 16.32 7.24 0.01
N VAL A 137 17.19 6.93 0.96
CA VAL A 137 18.40 7.69 1.27
C VAL A 137 19.58 6.76 1.58
N ASN A 138 20.77 7.34 1.75
CA ASN A 138 21.93 6.65 2.30
C ASN A 138 22.32 7.28 3.64
N LYS A 139 22.70 6.46 4.62
CA LYS A 139 23.17 6.90 5.94
C LYS A 139 24.46 6.16 6.30
N TYR A 140 25.32 6.79 7.10
CA TYR A 140 26.44 6.09 7.72
C TYR A 140 25.97 5.37 8.99
N ARG A 141 26.29 4.08 9.10
CA ARG A 141 26.07 3.23 10.27
C ARG A 141 27.30 2.35 10.46
N TYR A 142 27.88 2.34 11.66
CA TYR A 142 29.07 1.54 11.99
C TYR A 142 30.21 1.73 10.96
N GLY A 143 30.48 2.98 10.59
CA GLY A 143 31.53 3.33 9.62
C GLY A 143 31.22 3.04 8.14
N LYS A 144 30.05 2.46 7.82
CA LYS A 144 29.67 2.09 6.45
C LYS A 144 28.48 2.88 5.94
N LYS A 145 28.49 3.25 4.66
CA LYS A 145 27.33 3.85 3.99
C LYS A 145 26.33 2.74 3.66
N VAL A 146 25.14 2.83 4.21
CA VAL A 146 24.06 1.84 4.05
C VAL A 146 22.80 2.50 3.47
N LYS A 147 22.03 1.70 2.72
CA LYS A 147 20.69 2.09 2.26
C LYS A 147 19.76 2.22 3.46
N ALA A 148 19.03 3.32 3.52
CA ALA A 148 18.02 3.59 4.52
C ALA A 148 16.75 4.15 3.86
N LEU A 149 15.66 4.12 4.61
CA LEU A 149 14.42 4.81 4.25
C LEU A 149 14.17 5.88 5.29
N ARG A 150 14.11 7.13 4.84
CA ARG A 150 13.70 8.26 5.67
C ARG A 150 12.18 8.27 5.72
N PHE A 151 11.64 8.20 6.92
CA PHE A 151 10.24 8.46 7.20
C PHE A 151 10.08 9.90 7.65
N GLY A 152 9.26 10.65 6.93
CA GLY A 152 8.87 11.99 7.31
C GLY A 152 7.40 12.11 7.64
N GLY A 153 7.04 13.18 8.34
CA GLY A 153 5.68 13.52 8.74
C GLY A 153 5.48 15.02 8.84
N GLY A 154 4.29 15.47 9.21
CA GLY A 154 3.99 16.90 9.27
C GLY A 154 3.77 17.56 7.91
N ALA A 155 3.14 18.74 7.92
CA ALA A 155 2.97 19.59 6.74
C ALA A 155 4.30 19.91 6.02
N GLY A 156 5.41 19.96 6.75
CA GLY A 156 6.75 20.27 6.20
C GLY A 156 7.56 19.05 5.75
N ASN A 157 7.02 17.83 5.80
CA ASN A 157 7.81 16.60 5.61
C ASN A 157 9.04 16.58 6.54
N TRP A 158 8.84 16.85 7.83
CA TRP A 158 9.86 16.81 8.87
C TRP A 158 10.39 15.39 9.03
N VAL A 159 11.69 15.23 9.29
CA VAL A 159 12.27 13.90 9.52
C VAL A 159 11.70 13.36 10.82
N MET A 160 11.02 12.21 10.77
CA MET A 160 10.54 11.52 11.97
C MET A 160 11.55 10.46 12.41
N PHE A 161 11.98 9.59 11.49
CA PHE A 161 12.98 8.57 11.76
C PHE A 161 13.60 8.03 10.47
N TYR A 162 14.68 7.26 10.64
CA TYR A 162 15.28 6.47 9.57
C TYR A 162 15.07 4.99 9.87
N ALA A 163 14.76 4.22 8.82
CA ALA A 163 14.60 2.78 8.88
C ALA A 163 15.62 2.08 7.97
N TYR A 164 15.98 0.86 8.32
CA TYR A 164 17.09 0.11 7.70
C TYR A 164 16.65 -1.29 7.28
N LYS A 165 17.44 -1.96 6.42
CA LYS A 165 17.09 -3.30 5.91
C LYS A 165 17.26 -4.44 6.90
N SER A 166 17.97 -4.23 8.01
CA SER A 166 18.14 -5.24 9.06
C SER A 166 17.86 -4.66 10.44
N ARG A 167 17.49 -5.53 11.38
CA ARG A 167 17.32 -5.16 12.80
C ARG A 167 18.60 -4.58 13.39
N SER A 168 19.76 -5.16 13.09
CA SER A 168 21.05 -4.71 13.61
C SER A 168 21.40 -3.29 13.22
N LEU A 169 21.07 -2.88 11.99
CA LEU A 169 21.27 -1.52 11.52
C LEU A 169 20.28 -0.52 12.14
N ALA A 170 19.23 -0.99 12.81
CA ALA A 170 18.23 -0.16 13.45
C ALA A 170 18.45 -0.02 14.97
N MET A 171 19.42 -0.72 15.56
CA MET A 171 19.69 -0.70 17.01
C MET A 171 20.22 0.66 17.50
#